data_AF-A0AA95FBW9-F1
#
_entry.id   AF-A0AA95FBW9-F1
#
_cell.length_a   1.000
_cell.length_b   1.000
_cell.length_c   1.000
_cell.angle_alpha   90.00
_cell.angle_beta   90.00
_cell.angle_gamma   90.00
#
_symmetry.space_group_name_H-M   'P 1'
#
loop_
_entity.id
_entity.type
_entity.pdbx_description
1 polymer ?
#
loop_
_entity_poly.entity_id
_entity_poly.type
_entity_poly.pdbx_seq_one_letter_code
_entity_poly.pdbx_strand_id
1 'polypeptide(L)' 'MATIEPTLMRRRAQDALDDAILRLDAWWLVVIAAILVFGVAFLAALALWCFFSNGGRRFTGNWKWGKSGVSVWIECV' A
#
# COMPACT_ATOMS: atom_id res chain seq x y z
N MET A 1 14.60 14.02 46.26
CA MET A 1 14.66 14.77 44.97
C MET A 1 15.65 14.04 44.05
N ALA A 2 15.23 12.97 43.36
CA ALA A 2 16.10 12.18 42.48
C ALA A 2 15.32 11.43 41.36
N THR A 3 14.14 11.91 40.97
CA THR A 3 13.26 11.23 40.00
C THR A 3 13.32 11.80 38.58
N ILE A 4 14.20 12.77 38.31
CA ILE A 4 14.24 13.52 37.04
C ILE A 4 15.10 12.80 35.97
N GLU A 5 16.19 12.13 36.34
CA GLU A 5 17.14 11.47 35.41
C GLU A 5 16.55 10.44 34.44
N PRO A 6 15.66 9.50 34.84
CA PRO A 6 15.17 8.48 33.90
C PRO A 6 14.24 9.09 32.83
N THR A 7 13.59 10.23 33.13
CA THR A 7 12.70 10.89 32.16
C THR A 7 13.46 11.67 31.11
N LEU A 8 14.60 12.26 31.49
CA LEU A 8 15.42 13.09 30.60
C LEU A 8 16.20 12.23 29.60
N MET A 9 16.74 11.10 30.05
CA MET A 9 17.40 10.12 29.18
C MET A 9 16.43 9.50 28.18
N ARG A 10 15.19 9.19 28.61
CA ARG A 10 14.13 8.68 27.74
C ARG A 10 13.74 9.70 26.66
N ARG A 11 13.61 10.99 27.00
CA ARG A 11 13.30 12.04 26.02
C ARG A 11 14.40 12.20 24.98
N ARG A 12 15.68 12.23 25.38
CA ARG A 12 16.80 12.29 24.43
C ARG A 12 16.84 11.10 23.48
N ALA A 13 16.52 9.90 23.98
CA ALA A 13 16.42 8.72 23.13
C ALA A 13 15.27 8.83 22.13
N GLN A 14 14.11 9.36 22.55
CA GLN A 14 12.97 9.63 21.65
C GLN A 14 13.31 10.68 20.60
N ASP A 15 13.92 11.80 20.99
CA ASP A 15 14.30 12.88 20.06
C ASP A 15 15.32 12.38 19.01
N ALA A 16 16.27 11.52 19.40
CA ALA A 16 17.23 10.93 18.47
C ALA A 16 16.58 9.91 17.50
N LEU A 17 15.57 9.17 17.97
CA LEU A 17 14.77 8.27 17.14
C LEU A 17 13.90 9.06 16.16
N ASP A 18 13.26 10.13 16.61
CA ASP A 18 12.43 11.00 15.77
C ASP A 18 13.27 11.68 14.67
N ASP A 19 14.47 12.16 15.00
CA ASP A 19 15.41 12.75 14.03
C ASP A 19 15.94 11.72 13.02
N ALA A 20 16.16 10.47 13.48
CA ALA A 20 16.55 9.37 12.60
C ALA A 20 15.41 8.92 11.66
N ILE A 21 14.16 8.91 12.15
CA ILE A 21 12.98 8.59 11.34
C ILE A 21 12.71 9.70 10.32
N LEU A 22 12.88 10.97 10.69
CA LEU A 22 12.80 12.11 9.77
C LEU A 22 13.82 12.04 8.64
N ARG A 23 15.02 11.49 8.90
CA ARG A 23 16.05 11.26 7.87
C ARG A 23 15.73 10.12 6.92
N LEU A 24 14.93 9.15 7.36
CA LEU A 24 14.43 8.07 6.52
C LEU A 24 13.10 8.53 5.91
N ASP A 25 13.16 9.45 4.94
CA ASP A 25 12.03 10.07 4.23
C ASP A 25 10.78 9.19 4.22
N ALA A 26 9.80 9.51 5.07
CA ALA A 26 8.54 8.77 5.21
C ALA A 26 7.70 8.74 3.91
N TRP A 27 8.19 9.39 2.85
CA TRP A 27 7.66 9.40 1.50
C TRP A 27 7.44 8.00 0.91
N TRP A 28 8.25 7.00 1.28
CA TRP A 28 8.05 5.61 0.82
C TRP A 28 6.66 5.07 1.21
N LEU A 29 6.12 5.46 2.36
CA LEU A 29 4.77 5.09 2.77
C LEU A 29 3.71 5.69 1.83
N VAL A 30 3.93 6.92 1.35
CA VAL A 30 3.05 7.58 0.37
C VAL A 30 3.08 6.84 -0.96
N VAL A 31 4.26 6.42 -1.41
CA VAL A 31 4.43 5.63 -2.64
C VAL A 31 3.70 4.29 -2.53
N ILE A 32 3.87 3.56 -1.42
CA ILE A 32 3.13 2.30 -1.19
C ILE A 32 1.62 2.56 -1.17
N ALA A 33 1.17 3.58 -0.44
CA ALA A 33 -0.24 3.93 -0.37
C ALA A 33 -0.82 4.23 -1.77
N ALA A 34 -0.09 4.98 -2.60
CA ALA A 34 -0.48 5.23 -3.97
C ALA A 34 -0.59 3.93 -4.80
N ILE A 35 0.40 3.04 -4.72
CA ILE A 35 0.38 1.76 -5.44
C ILE A 35 -0.82 0.90 -5.02
N LEU A 36 -1.13 0.85 -3.71
CA LEU A 36 -2.30 0.13 -3.21
C LEU A 36 -3.62 0.71 -3.74
N VAL A 37 -3.75 2.04 -3.72
CA VAL A 37 -4.94 2.72 -4.27
C VAL A 37 -5.07 2.43 -5.76
N PHE A 38 -3.99 2.51 -6.54
CA PHE A 38 -4.01 2.16 -7.96
C PHE A 38 -4.37 0.69 -8.20
N GLY A 39 -3.85 -0.23 -7.38
CA GLY A 39 -4.18 -1.66 -7.47
C GLY A 39 -5.67 -1.93 -7.23
N VAL A 40 -6.24 -1.33 -6.18
CA VAL A 40 -7.67 -1.47 -5.86
C VAL A 40 -8.54 -0.81 -6.94
N ALA A 41 -8.18 0.39 -7.38
CA ALA A 41 -8.91 1.10 -8.43
C ALA A 41 -8.93 0.30 -9.75
N PHE A 42 -7.80 -0.32 -10.11
CA PHE A 42 -7.71 -1.17 -11.29
C PHE A 42 -8.62 -2.40 -11.19
N LEU A 43 -8.62 -3.10 -10.05
CA LEU A 43 -9.51 -4.24 -9.83
C LEU A 43 -10.99 -3.83 -9.83
N ALA A 44 -11.33 -2.69 -9.22
CA ALA A 44 -12.68 -2.15 -9.22
C ALA A 44 -13.16 -1.78 -10.63
N ALA A 45 -12.30 -1.14 -11.44
CA ALA A 45 -12.61 -0.81 -12.83
C ALA A 45 -12.91 -2.06 -13.67
N LEU A 46 -12.13 -3.14 -13.48
CA LEU A 46 -12.37 -4.42 -14.16
C LEU A 46 -13.68 -5.08 -13.72
N ALA A 47 -13.99 -5.02 -12.42
CA ALA A 47 -15.26 -5.52 -11.90
C ALA A 47 -16.47 -4.75 -12.46
N LEU A 48 -16.38 -3.42 -12.50
CA LEU A 48 -17.40 -2.54 -13.11
C LEU A 48 -17.57 -2.86 -14.60
N TRP A 49 -16.48 -3.08 -15.33
CA TRP A 49 -16.54 -3.47 -16.74
C TRP A 49 -17.30 -4.78 -16.95
N CYS A 50 -16.99 -5.83 -16.17
CA CYS A 50 -17.73 -7.09 -16.24
C CYS A 50 -19.21 -6.90 -15.88
N PHE A 51 -19.52 -6.08 -14.87
CA PHE A 51 -20.89 -5.83 -14.44
C PHE A 51 -21.72 -5.15 -15.52
N PHE A 52 -21.22 -4.07 -16.12
CA PHE A 52 -21.95 -3.28 -17.13
C PHE A 52 -21.98 -3.94 -18.51
N SER A 53 -20.87 -4.54 -18.94
CA SER A 53 -20.74 -5.06 -20.31
C SER A 53 -21.32 -6.48 -20.48
N ASN A 54 -21.34 -7.28 -19.41
CA ASN A 54 -21.70 -8.70 -19.47
C ASN A 54 -22.96 -9.09 -18.67
N GLY A 55 -23.82 -8.12 -18.36
CA GLY A 55 -25.16 -8.37 -17.79
C GLY A 55 -25.16 -8.77 -16.30
N GLY A 56 -24.25 -8.19 -15.50
CA GLY A 56 -24.21 -8.43 -14.06
C GLY A 56 -23.31 -9.60 -13.61
N ARG A 57 -22.45 -10.10 -14.50
CA ARG A 57 -21.50 -11.17 -14.22
C ARG A 57 -20.35 -10.71 -13.32
N ARG A 58 -19.85 -11.63 -12.48
CA ARG A 58 -18.76 -11.38 -11.52
C ARG A 58 -17.40 -11.44 -12.22
N PHE A 59 -16.50 -10.58 -11.77
CA PHE A 59 -15.10 -10.59 -12.19
C PHE A 59 -14.37 -11.77 -11.54
N THR A 60 -13.78 -12.64 -12.37
CA THR A 60 -12.73 -13.57 -11.98
C THR A 60 -11.50 -13.30 -12.84
N GLY A 61 -10.31 -13.45 -12.28
CA GLY A 61 -9.10 -13.12 -13.01
C GLY A 61 -7.90 -13.91 -12.52
N ASN A 62 -7.06 -14.32 -13.46
CA ASN A 62 -5.79 -14.98 -13.18
C ASN A 62 -4.65 -14.02 -13.56
N TRP A 63 -3.80 -13.71 -12.58
CA TRP A 63 -2.60 -12.89 -12.77
C TRP A 63 -1.38 -13.79 -12.95
N LYS A 64 -0.90 -13.87 -14.19
CA LYS A 64 0.28 -14.64 -14.53
C LYS A 64 1.47 -13.70 -14.75
N TRP A 65 2.43 -13.78 -13.85
CA TRP A 65 3.68 -13.03 -13.91
C TRP A 65 4.71 -13.86 -14.68
N GLY A 66 5.06 -13.43 -15.90
CA GLY A 66 6.09 -14.05 -16.72
C GLY A 66 7.33 -13.16 -16.85
N LYS A 67 8.48 -13.76 -17.18
CA LYS A 67 9.74 -13.02 -17.40
C LYS A 67 9.67 -11.99 -18.55
N SER A 68 8.72 -12.15 -19.47
CA SER A 68 8.54 -11.27 -20.64
C SER A 68 7.32 -10.34 -20.54
N GLY A 69 6.60 -10.33 -19.42
CA GLY A 69 5.44 -9.46 -19.24
C GLY A 69 4.42 -9.95 -18.22
N VAL A 70 3.47 -9.06 -17.92
CA VAL A 70 2.32 -9.34 -17.05
C VAL A 70 1.13 -9.63 -17.95
N SER A 71 0.65 -10.87 -17.95
CA SER A 71 -0.59 -11.22 -18.64
C SER A 71 -1.73 -11.29 -17.62
N VAL A 72 -2.73 -10.44 -17.81
CA VAL A 72 -3.95 -10.40 -17.00
C VAL A 72 -5.07 -11.05 -17.80
N TRP A 73 -5.53 -12.21 -17.36
CA TRP A 73 -6.72 -12.85 -17.93
C TRP A 73 -7.94 -12.42 -17.13
N ILE A 74 -8.92 -11.86 -17.83
CA ILE A 74 -10.16 -11.35 -17.25
C ILE A 74 -11.29 -12.24 -17.76
N GLU A 75 -11.97 -12.91 -16.85
CA GLU A 75 -13.16 -13.70 -17.12
C GLU A 75 -14.34 -13.05 -16.39
N CYS A 76 -15.43 -12.81 -17.11
CA CYS A 76 -16.67 -12.33 -16.52
C CYS A 76 -17.65 -13.51 -16.45
N VAL A 77 -17.93 -14.03 -15.25
CA VAL A 77 -18.77 -15.24 -15.02
C VAL A 77 -20.11 -14.92 -14.40
#